data_AF-X6NKP9-F1
#
_entry.id   AF-X6NKP9-F1
#
_cell.length_a   1.000
_cell.length_b   1.000
_cell.length_c   1.000
_cell.angle_alpha   90.00
_cell.angle_beta   90.00
_cell.angle_gamma   90.00
#
_symmetry.space_group_name_H-M   'P 1'
#
loop_
_entity.id
_entity.type
_entity.pdbx_description
1 polymer ?
#
loop_
_entity_poly.entity_id
_entity_poly.type
_entity_poly.pdbx_seq_one_letter_code
_entity_poly.pdbx_strand_id
1 'polypeptide(L)'
;KKKKKKKKKKKKGLLPCNVKLTRIDEEVPPQISNELAVVFEHGTAHVVNTTTQEVEPMYEQIPSCIEFLKDLKKVLALTMFGPAKTLCIRLQMLEARFDLHLLLNDEVELKECRQVPYRDFYNIRKVDNHIHHSACMHQKHLLAFMRSKLKKEPNVIVEKDKDGTEHRLRDAFDKIGIGPDELSLTLLDVHAERGTFERFDKFNLKYNPIGISEFRNIFLKVDNYMKGRYFAELTQEVFADLEWGKYTKIESRLSIYGTKADEWRVLADWICNYNLQSDHVRWVIQIPRLYHIYRSRGLLRSFGDMLKNIFLPLFQVTIDPSSSPTV
;
A
#
# COMPACT_ATOMS: atom_id res chain seq x y z
N LYS A 1 31.92 -50.52 30.00
CA LYS A 1 30.53 -49.99 30.16
C LYS A 1 30.28 -48.87 29.13
N LYS A 2 29.90 -49.22 27.89
CA LYS A 2 29.57 -48.30 26.79
C LYS A 2 28.10 -47.85 26.92
N LYS A 3 27.81 -46.60 27.29
CA LYS A 3 26.43 -46.04 27.27
C LYS A 3 26.17 -45.35 25.92
N LYS A 4 25.46 -46.05 25.03
CA LYS A 4 24.83 -45.51 23.81
C LYS A 4 23.76 -44.48 24.20
N LYS A 5 23.96 -43.18 23.92
CA LYS A 5 22.87 -42.19 23.91
C LYS A 5 22.30 -42.09 22.48
N LYS A 6 21.14 -42.71 22.25
CA LYS A 6 20.30 -42.51 21.06
C LYS A 6 19.79 -41.05 21.05
N LYS A 7 20.30 -40.19 20.17
CA LYS A 7 19.62 -38.92 19.82
C LYS A 7 18.60 -39.23 18.72
N LYS A 8 17.31 -39.20 19.07
CA LYS A 8 16.18 -39.28 18.13
C LYS A 8 16.22 -38.07 17.18
N LYS A 9 16.26 -38.32 15.87
CA LYS A 9 15.92 -37.36 14.81
C LYS A 9 14.45 -36.95 14.98
N LYS A 10 14.16 -35.71 15.41
CA LYS A 10 12.82 -35.11 15.29
C LYS A 10 12.71 -34.49 13.88
N LYS A 11 11.72 -34.95 13.11
CA LYS A 11 11.25 -34.32 11.88
C LYS A 11 10.92 -32.85 12.20
N LYS A 12 11.52 -31.90 11.49
CA LYS A 12 11.10 -30.48 11.51
C LYS A 12 9.79 -30.38 10.71
N GLY A 13 8.68 -30.63 11.40
CA GLY A 13 7.37 -30.18 10.95
C GLY A 13 7.25 -28.67 11.13
N LEU A 14 6.37 -28.05 10.35
CA LEU A 14 6.04 -26.63 10.34
C LEU A 14 6.06 -26.02 11.75
N LEU A 15 6.75 -24.89 11.89
CA LEU A 15 6.69 -24.07 13.09
C LEU A 15 5.23 -23.61 13.28
N PRO A 16 4.63 -23.80 14.48
CA PRO A 16 3.35 -23.19 14.77
C PRO A 16 3.53 -21.66 14.82
N CYS A 17 2.80 -20.94 13.98
CA CYS A 17 2.65 -19.48 14.04
C CYS A 17 2.03 -19.10 15.40
N ASN A 18 2.88 -18.88 16.39
CA ASN A 18 2.53 -18.23 17.67
C ASN A 18 3.29 -16.90 17.76
N VAL A 19 3.17 -16.06 16.72
CA VAL A 19 3.38 -14.63 16.92
C VAL A 19 2.14 -14.15 17.65
N LYS A 20 2.29 -13.86 18.94
CA LYS A 20 1.29 -13.07 19.67
C LYS A 20 1.19 -11.75 18.92
N LEU A 21 0.08 -11.54 18.22
CA LEU A 21 -0.37 -10.22 17.81
C LEU A 21 -0.18 -9.34 19.04
N THR A 22 0.72 -8.36 18.97
CA THR A 22 0.73 -7.27 19.94
C THR A 22 -0.63 -6.62 19.77
N ARG A 23 -1.56 -7.01 20.66
CA ARG A 23 -2.87 -6.40 20.78
C ARG A 23 -2.62 -4.90 20.82
N ILE A 24 -3.06 -4.22 19.78
CA ILE A 24 -3.65 -2.92 20.00
C ILE A 24 -4.84 -3.27 20.90
N ASP A 25 -4.67 -3.09 22.21
CA ASP A 25 -5.79 -3.12 23.15
C ASP A 25 -6.66 -1.90 22.79
N GLU A 26 -7.43 -2.02 21.72
CA GLU A 26 -8.55 -1.16 21.39
C GLU A 26 -9.72 -2.09 21.14
N GLU A 27 -10.74 -1.93 21.98
CA GLU A 27 -12.02 -2.60 21.95
C GLU A 27 -12.48 -2.78 20.50
N VAL A 28 -12.69 -4.02 20.05
CA VAL A 28 -13.51 -4.25 18.86
C VAL A 28 -14.81 -3.51 19.14
N PRO A 29 -15.21 -2.53 18.31
CA PRO A 29 -16.43 -1.79 18.56
C PRO A 29 -17.56 -2.80 18.78
N PRO A 30 -18.38 -2.65 19.83
CA PRO A 30 -19.51 -3.54 20.05
C PRO A 30 -20.32 -3.63 18.76
N GLN A 31 -20.76 -4.83 18.37
CA GLN A 31 -21.61 -5.03 17.19
C GLN A 31 -22.72 -3.99 17.22
N ILE A 32 -22.67 -3.05 16.29
CA ILE A 32 -23.77 -2.11 16.10
C ILE A 32 -24.90 -2.97 15.53
N SER A 33 -26.08 -2.90 16.15
CA SER A 33 -27.18 -3.83 15.90
C SER A 33 -27.40 -4.13 14.42
N ASN A 34 -27.85 -5.36 14.10
CA ASN A 34 -28.24 -5.84 12.75
C ASN A 34 -29.35 -5.00 12.07
N GLU A 35 -29.71 -3.86 12.64
CA GLU A 35 -30.74 -2.94 12.21
C GLU A 35 -30.18 -1.83 11.32
N LEU A 36 -28.88 -1.73 11.04
CA LEU A 36 -28.34 -0.69 10.15
C LEU A 36 -28.07 -1.22 8.74
N ALA A 37 -28.50 -0.45 7.73
CA ALA A 37 -28.24 -0.70 6.32
C ALA A 37 -27.58 0.52 5.66
N VAL A 38 -26.79 0.28 4.60
CA VAL A 38 -26.08 1.34 3.87
C VAL A 38 -26.74 1.55 2.52
N VAL A 39 -27.25 2.75 2.29
CA VAL A 39 -27.86 3.17 1.03
C VAL A 39 -26.94 4.20 0.35
N PHE A 40 -26.59 3.95 -0.90
CA PHE A 40 -25.83 4.90 -1.70
C PHE A 40 -26.79 5.80 -2.49
N GLU A 41 -26.82 7.08 -2.18
CA GLU A 41 -27.59 8.09 -2.91
C GLU A 41 -26.62 9.07 -3.58
N HIS A 42 -26.73 9.28 -4.89
CA HIS A 42 -25.90 10.24 -5.64
C HIS A 42 -24.36 10.12 -5.43
N GLY A 43 -23.87 8.96 -4.99
CA GLY A 43 -22.45 8.70 -4.72
C GLY A 43 -22.01 8.90 -3.26
N THR A 44 -22.91 9.33 -2.37
CA THR A 44 -22.70 9.38 -0.92
C THR A 44 -23.32 8.15 -0.24
N ALA A 45 -22.64 7.61 0.76
CA ALA A 45 -23.15 6.50 1.56
C ALA A 45 -23.92 7.06 2.76
N HIS A 46 -25.18 6.65 2.91
CA HIS A 46 -26.05 6.99 4.02
C HIS A 46 -26.32 5.73 4.84
N VAL A 47 -26.14 5.81 6.15
CA VAL A 47 -26.50 4.72 7.07
C VAL A 47 -27.93 4.97 7.53
N VAL A 48 -28.82 4.03 7.22
CA VAL A 48 -30.25 4.08 7.56
C VAL A 48 -30.59 2.95 8.51
N ASN A 49 -31.52 3.18 9.43
CA ASN A 49 -32.08 2.09 10.23
C ASN A 49 -33.10 1.31 9.37
N THR A 50 -32.95 -0.01 9.35
CA THR A 50 -33.71 -0.98 8.55
C THR A 50 -35.19 -1.02 8.97
N THR A 51 -35.48 -0.64 10.22
CA THR A 51 -36.83 -0.66 10.79
C THR A 51 -37.61 0.60 10.48
N THR A 52 -36.95 1.77 10.44
CA THR A 52 -37.61 3.08 10.23
C THR A 52 -37.39 3.64 8.83
N GLN A 53 -36.42 3.13 8.07
CA GLN A 53 -35.92 3.72 6.80
C GLN A 53 -35.48 5.19 6.94
N GLU A 54 -35.34 5.68 8.17
CA GLU A 54 -34.88 7.04 8.45
C GLU A 54 -33.34 7.02 8.53
N VAL A 55 -32.74 8.06 7.94
CA VAL A 55 -31.31 8.31 8.04
C VAL A 55 -31.01 8.65 9.49
N GLU A 56 -30.15 7.88 10.15
CA GLU A 56 -29.75 8.22 11.51
C GLU A 56 -29.00 9.56 11.49
N PRO A 57 -29.45 10.58 12.26
CA PRO A 57 -28.88 11.93 12.24
C PRO A 57 -27.51 12.01 12.91
N MET A 58 -26.91 10.87 13.29
CA MET A 58 -25.71 10.80 14.12
C MET A 58 -24.44 11.22 13.36
N TYR A 59 -24.48 11.24 12.03
CA TYR A 59 -23.38 11.70 11.18
C TYR A 59 -23.79 13.02 10.51
N GLU A 60 -22.97 14.05 10.69
CA GLU A 60 -23.17 15.41 10.16
C GLU A 60 -23.72 15.45 8.73
N GLN A 61 -24.49 16.49 8.40
CA GLN A 61 -24.98 16.72 7.04
C GLN A 61 -23.81 16.77 6.05
N ILE A 62 -23.62 15.68 5.32
CA ILE A 62 -22.62 15.62 4.24
C ILE A 62 -23.03 16.68 3.21
N PRO A 63 -22.19 17.69 2.93
CA PRO A 63 -22.53 18.73 1.97
C PRO A 63 -22.73 18.09 0.59
N SER A 64 -23.72 18.60 -0.13
CA SER A 64 -24.02 18.09 -1.47
C SER A 64 -22.86 18.37 -2.42
N CYS A 65 -22.74 17.56 -3.49
CA CYS A 65 -21.75 17.80 -4.55
C CYS A 65 -21.88 19.21 -5.15
N ILE A 66 -23.10 19.75 -5.21
CA ILE A 66 -23.37 21.10 -5.70
C ILE A 66 -22.77 22.16 -4.78
N GLU A 67 -22.90 22.01 -3.46
CA GLU A 67 -22.31 22.91 -2.48
C GLU A 67 -20.78 22.84 -2.52
N PHE A 68 -20.22 21.63 -2.54
CA PHE A 68 -18.78 21.44 -2.72
C PHE A 68 -18.26 22.15 -3.98
N LEU A 69 -18.94 22.00 -5.12
CA LEU A 69 -18.56 22.67 -6.37
C LEU A 69 -18.70 24.20 -6.30
N LYS A 70 -19.72 24.71 -5.59
CA LYS A 70 -19.88 26.16 -5.36
C LYS A 70 -18.73 26.70 -4.51
N ASP A 71 -18.36 26.00 -3.44
CA ASP A 71 -17.29 26.42 -2.56
C ASP A 71 -15.92 26.28 -3.21
N LEU A 72 -15.69 25.22 -3.99
CA LEU A 72 -14.50 25.07 -4.82
C LEU A 72 -14.36 26.25 -5.80
N LYS A 73 -15.45 26.67 -6.45
CA LYS A 73 -15.44 27.86 -7.32
C LYS A 73 -15.10 29.13 -6.56
N LYS A 74 -15.60 29.31 -5.33
CA LYS A 74 -15.23 30.46 -4.48
C LYS A 74 -13.74 30.46 -4.16
N VAL A 75 -13.19 29.31 -3.75
CA VAL A 75 -11.75 29.17 -3.47
C VAL A 75 -10.93 29.45 -4.74
N LEU A 76 -11.30 28.89 -5.88
CA LEU A 76 -10.63 29.15 -7.16
C LEU A 76 -10.69 30.65 -7.54
N ALA A 77 -11.83 31.30 -7.35
CA ALA A 77 -11.96 32.74 -7.58
C ALA A 77 -11.02 33.55 -6.67
N LEU A 78 -10.92 33.18 -5.39
CA LEU A 78 -9.99 33.79 -4.44
C LEU A 78 -8.52 33.56 -4.83
N THR A 79 -8.16 32.38 -5.33
CA THR A 79 -6.79 32.14 -5.82
C THR A 79 -6.44 33.00 -7.03
N MET A 80 -7.43 33.41 -7.83
CA MET A 80 -7.26 34.28 -8.98
C MET A 80 -7.41 35.77 -8.66
N PHE A 81 -7.85 36.10 -7.44
CA PHE A 81 -8.08 37.48 -7.02
C PHE A 81 -6.75 38.23 -6.88
N GLY A 82 -6.60 39.32 -7.64
CA GLY A 82 -5.36 40.11 -7.72
C GLY A 82 -4.81 40.56 -6.36
N PRO A 83 -5.60 41.25 -5.52
CA PRO A 83 -5.14 41.68 -4.20
C PRO A 83 -4.72 40.53 -3.27
N ALA A 84 -5.39 39.38 -3.34
CA ALA A 84 -4.98 38.20 -2.58
C ALA A 84 -3.62 37.67 -3.05
N LYS A 85 -3.39 37.60 -4.38
CA LYS A 85 -2.07 37.24 -4.92
C LYS A 85 -0.98 38.20 -4.48
N THR A 86 -1.25 39.51 -4.54
CA THR A 86 -0.29 40.54 -4.08
C THR A 86 -0.01 40.41 -2.58
N LEU A 87 -1.02 40.14 -1.75
CA LEU A 87 -0.83 39.89 -0.32
C LEU A 87 0.03 38.64 -0.06
N CYS A 88 -0.12 37.59 -0.87
CA CYS A 88 0.67 36.37 -0.78
C CYS A 88 2.17 36.56 -1.11
N ILE A 89 2.60 37.73 -1.62
CA ILE A 89 4.04 38.12 -1.65
C ILE A 89 4.66 38.05 -0.24
N ARG A 90 3.84 38.12 0.81
CA ARG A 90 4.23 37.80 2.19
C ARG A 90 5.00 36.49 2.34
N LEU A 91 4.78 35.48 1.47
CA LEU A 91 5.58 34.25 1.48
C LEU A 91 7.08 34.53 1.24
N GLN A 92 7.41 35.45 0.33
CA GLN A 92 8.80 35.89 0.11
C GLN A 92 9.36 36.63 1.33
N MET A 93 8.53 37.42 2.01
CA MET A 93 8.94 38.08 3.25
C MET A 93 9.19 37.06 4.38
N LEU A 94 8.42 35.98 4.44
CA LEU A 94 8.63 34.90 5.41
C LEU A 94 9.90 34.12 5.12
N GLU A 95 10.19 33.85 3.84
CA GLU A 95 11.44 33.24 3.40
C GLU A 95 12.64 34.13 3.75
N ALA A 96 12.61 35.41 3.39
CA ALA A 96 13.69 36.35 3.74
C ALA A 96 13.89 36.51 5.26
N ARG A 97 12.82 36.43 6.06
CA ARG A 97 12.91 36.40 7.51
C ARG A 97 13.58 35.14 8.03
N PHE A 98 13.30 34.00 7.42
CA PHE A 98 13.93 32.74 7.77
C PHE A 98 15.42 32.74 7.39
N ASP A 99 15.77 33.26 6.21
CA ASP A 99 17.17 33.42 5.80
C ASP A 99 17.95 34.34 6.76
N LEU A 100 17.34 35.45 7.18
CA LEU A 100 17.93 36.33 8.19
C LEU A 100 18.10 35.60 9.53
N HIS A 101 17.12 34.80 9.94
CA HIS A 101 17.20 33.99 11.15
C HIS A 101 18.38 33.02 11.09
N LEU A 102 18.57 32.31 9.96
CA LEU A 102 19.71 31.43 9.75
C LEU A 102 21.03 32.20 9.86
N LEU A 103 21.17 33.35 9.19
CA LEU A 103 22.40 34.16 9.24
C LEU A 103 22.75 34.64 10.65
N LEU A 104 21.76 34.91 11.48
CA LEU A 104 21.98 35.42 12.85
C LEU A 104 22.16 34.30 13.88
N ASN A 105 21.49 33.15 13.70
CA ASN A 105 21.34 32.14 14.75
C ASN A 105 21.94 30.77 14.42
N ASP A 106 22.48 30.52 13.22
CA ASP A 106 23.02 29.21 12.82
C ASP A 106 24.08 28.68 13.81
N GLU A 107 25.03 29.53 14.23
CA GLU A 107 26.03 29.11 15.22
C GLU A 107 25.45 28.79 16.59
N VAL A 108 24.37 29.48 16.99
CA VAL A 108 23.70 29.27 18.28
C VAL A 108 22.97 27.93 18.25
N GLU A 109 22.19 27.67 17.20
CA GLU A 109 21.48 26.41 16.99
C GLU A 109 22.44 25.22 16.87
N LEU A 110 23.58 25.41 16.19
CA LEU A 110 24.61 24.38 16.08
C LEU A 110 25.26 24.05 17.44
N LYS A 111 25.49 25.06 18.29
CA LYS A 111 25.99 24.86 19.66
C LYS A 111 24.97 24.09 20.49
N GLU A 112 23.68 24.45 20.41
CA GLU A 112 22.61 23.75 21.12
C GLU A 112 22.46 22.29 20.65
N CYS A 113 22.51 22.04 19.35
CA CYS A 113 22.50 20.68 18.79
C CYS A 113 23.66 19.84 19.35
N ARG A 114 24.87 20.40 19.48
CA ARG A 114 26.05 19.72 20.04
C ARG A 114 25.92 19.43 21.54
N GLN A 115 25.11 20.19 22.28
CA GLN A 115 24.87 19.94 23.70
C GLN A 115 24.00 18.72 23.97
N VAL A 116 23.29 18.21 22.95
CA VAL A 116 22.44 17.00 23.08
C VAL A 116 23.23 15.79 22.59
N PRO A 117 23.95 15.06 23.48
CA PRO A 117 24.72 13.90 23.07
C PRO A 117 23.79 12.79 22.56
N TYR A 118 24.31 11.97 21.64
CA TYR A 118 23.60 10.82 21.06
C TYR A 118 22.35 11.13 20.23
N ARG A 119 22.02 12.40 19.96
CA ARG A 119 21.03 12.80 18.97
C ARG A 119 21.70 13.43 17.76
N ASP A 120 21.99 12.57 16.78
CA ASP A 120 22.46 12.97 15.47
C ASP A 120 21.41 12.61 14.41
N PHE A 121 21.75 12.90 13.15
CA PHE A 121 20.87 12.54 12.05
C PHE A 121 20.55 11.04 12.00
N TYR A 122 21.44 10.15 12.45
CA TYR A 122 21.20 8.70 12.39
C TYR A 122 20.22 8.21 13.46
N ASN A 123 20.20 8.86 14.63
CA ASN A 123 19.37 8.46 15.77
C ASN A 123 18.02 9.19 15.84
N ILE A 124 17.74 10.10 14.91
CA ILE A 124 16.43 10.76 14.81
C ILE A 124 15.48 9.86 14.02
N ARG A 125 14.28 9.68 14.58
CA ARG A 125 13.20 8.93 13.92
C ARG A 125 12.69 9.71 12.73
N LYS A 126 12.65 9.06 11.57
CA LYS A 126 12.21 9.61 10.30
C LYS A 126 11.11 8.74 9.73
N VAL A 127 10.13 9.38 9.11
CA VAL A 127 9.00 8.69 8.49
C VAL A 127 9.01 9.05 7.01
N ASP A 128 9.08 8.05 6.15
CA ASP A 128 8.74 8.21 4.73
C ASP A 128 7.22 8.11 4.60
N ASN A 129 6.57 9.26 4.40
CA ASN A 129 5.13 9.35 4.28
C ASN A 129 4.64 9.16 2.82
N HIS A 130 5.53 8.97 1.84
CA HIS A 130 5.17 8.88 0.42
C HIS A 130 5.86 7.73 -0.34
N ILE A 131 5.61 6.49 0.08
CA ILE A 131 6.14 5.31 -0.62
C ILE A 131 5.04 4.40 -1.17
N HIS A 132 5.19 3.97 -2.42
CA HIS A 132 4.35 2.93 -3.02
C HIS A 132 4.92 1.56 -2.64
N HIS A 133 4.07 0.66 -2.15
CA HIS A 133 4.54 -0.63 -1.65
C HIS A 133 5.28 -1.46 -2.71
N SER A 134 4.77 -1.49 -3.95
CA SER A 134 5.42 -2.21 -5.05
C SER A 134 6.82 -1.67 -5.41
N ALA A 135 7.17 -0.49 -4.91
CA ALA A 135 8.43 0.19 -5.14
C ALA A 135 9.26 0.36 -3.85
N CYS A 136 8.87 -0.30 -2.74
CA CYS A 136 9.55 -0.11 -1.46
C CYS A 136 10.94 -0.78 -1.41
N MET A 137 11.17 -1.77 -2.26
CA MET A 137 12.40 -2.55 -2.30
C MET A 137 13.44 -1.93 -3.23
N HIS A 138 14.71 -2.06 -2.86
CA HIS A 138 15.79 -1.66 -3.75
C HIS A 138 15.90 -2.63 -4.94
N GLN A 139 16.19 -2.14 -6.15
CA GLN A 139 16.31 -2.95 -7.37
C GLN A 139 17.26 -4.15 -7.26
N LYS A 140 18.39 -3.98 -6.56
CA LYS A 140 19.37 -5.05 -6.29
C LYS A 140 18.79 -6.15 -5.40
N HIS A 141 17.94 -5.78 -4.45
CA HIS A 141 17.29 -6.72 -3.55
C HIS A 141 16.24 -7.54 -4.32
N LEU A 142 15.39 -6.89 -5.11
CA LEU A 142 14.44 -7.58 -5.99
C LEU A 142 15.13 -8.55 -6.96
N LEU A 143 16.22 -8.12 -7.61
CA LEU A 143 17.02 -8.98 -8.48
C LEU A 143 17.55 -10.21 -7.74
N ALA A 144 18.14 -10.01 -6.57
CA ALA A 144 18.68 -11.09 -5.75
C ALA A 144 17.59 -12.07 -5.31
N PHE A 145 16.41 -11.55 -4.97
CA PHE A 145 15.23 -12.34 -4.62
C PHE A 145 14.77 -13.21 -5.80
N MET A 146 14.60 -12.63 -6.99
CA MET A 146 14.21 -13.37 -8.21
C MET A 146 15.21 -14.49 -8.54
N ARG A 147 16.51 -14.20 -8.48
CA ARG A 147 17.57 -15.21 -8.68
C ARG A 147 17.51 -16.34 -7.64
N SER A 148 17.31 -15.99 -6.37
CA SER A 148 17.18 -16.94 -5.25
C SER A 148 15.98 -17.87 -5.48
N LYS A 149 14.84 -17.34 -5.92
CA LYS A 149 13.63 -18.11 -6.22
C LYS A 149 13.79 -19.05 -7.40
N LEU A 150 14.41 -18.59 -8.48
CA LEU A 150 14.70 -19.45 -9.63
C LEU A 150 15.64 -20.61 -9.27
N LYS A 151 16.63 -20.39 -8.39
CA LYS A 151 17.57 -21.44 -7.93
C LYS A 151 16.93 -22.44 -6.96
N LYS A 152 16.05 -21.98 -6.05
CA LYS A 152 15.47 -22.83 -5.00
C LYS A 152 14.18 -23.54 -5.42
N GLU A 153 13.33 -22.86 -6.18
CA GLU A 153 11.95 -23.30 -6.47
C GLU A 153 11.59 -23.15 -7.97
N PRO A 154 12.39 -23.68 -8.93
CA PRO A 154 12.16 -23.46 -10.37
C PRO A 154 10.88 -24.11 -10.90
N ASN A 155 10.41 -25.16 -10.24
CA ASN A 155 9.27 -25.99 -10.68
C ASN A 155 7.93 -25.55 -10.10
N VAL A 156 7.88 -24.45 -9.35
CA VAL A 156 6.63 -23.93 -8.79
C VAL A 156 5.78 -23.36 -9.92
N ILE A 157 4.49 -23.68 -9.91
CA ILE A 157 3.51 -23.16 -10.87
C ILE A 157 3.18 -21.72 -10.45
N VAL A 158 3.42 -20.78 -11.36
CA VAL A 158 3.29 -19.33 -11.09
C VAL A 158 2.13 -18.68 -11.82
N GLU A 159 1.71 -19.26 -12.95
CA GLU A 159 0.66 -18.73 -13.79
C GLU A 159 -0.13 -19.87 -14.44
N LYS A 160 -1.39 -19.60 -14.77
CA LYS A 160 -2.26 -20.50 -15.51
C LYS A 160 -2.88 -19.73 -16.67
N ASP A 161 -2.68 -20.22 -17.87
CA ASP A 161 -3.27 -19.62 -19.07
C ASP A 161 -4.79 -19.80 -19.10
N LYS A 162 -5.45 -19.02 -19.97
CA LYS A 162 -6.89 -19.13 -20.24
C LYS A 162 -7.28 -20.52 -20.74
N ASP A 163 -6.36 -21.20 -21.44
CA ASP A 163 -6.52 -22.56 -21.94
C ASP A 163 -6.27 -23.64 -20.87
N GLY A 164 -5.90 -23.22 -19.65
CA GLY A 164 -5.72 -24.11 -18.50
C GLY A 164 -4.31 -24.68 -18.35
N THR A 165 -3.37 -24.35 -19.24
CA THR A 165 -1.97 -24.76 -19.14
C THR A 165 -1.29 -24.07 -17.96
N GLU A 166 -0.61 -24.86 -17.12
CA GLU A 166 0.13 -24.39 -15.96
C GLU A 166 1.57 -24.05 -16.36
N HIS A 167 2.00 -22.82 -16.12
CA HIS A 167 3.36 -22.35 -16.38
C HIS A 167 4.18 -22.39 -15.09
N ARG A 168 5.35 -23.02 -15.15
CA ARG A 168 6.31 -23.02 -14.05
C ARG A 168 7.10 -21.72 -14.04
N LEU A 169 7.71 -21.41 -12.91
CA LEU A 169 8.60 -20.25 -12.79
C LEU A 169 9.70 -20.31 -13.86
N ARG A 170 10.29 -21.49 -14.07
CA ARG A 170 11.31 -21.69 -15.11
C ARG A 170 10.79 -21.35 -16.50
N ASP A 171 9.58 -21.76 -16.84
CA ASP A 171 8.98 -21.51 -18.16
C ASP A 171 8.81 -20.01 -18.41
N ALA A 172 8.46 -19.23 -17.38
CA ALA A 172 8.38 -17.77 -17.46
C ALA A 172 9.75 -17.11 -17.75
N PHE A 173 10.84 -17.65 -17.20
CA PHE A 173 12.20 -17.17 -17.51
C PHE A 173 12.68 -17.64 -18.89
N ASP A 174 12.39 -18.90 -19.25
CA ASP A 174 12.76 -19.49 -20.54
C ASP A 174 12.05 -18.79 -21.71
N LYS A 175 10.81 -18.29 -21.53
CA LYS A 175 10.08 -17.46 -22.51
C LYS A 175 10.82 -16.18 -22.89
N ILE A 176 11.54 -15.55 -21.96
CA ILE A 176 12.35 -14.36 -22.24
C ILE A 176 13.72 -14.76 -22.79
N GLY A 177 14.13 -16.03 -22.62
CA GLY A 177 15.44 -16.52 -23.03
C GLY A 177 16.57 -15.99 -22.13
N ILE A 178 16.29 -15.70 -20.86
CA ILE A 178 17.29 -15.20 -19.90
C ILE A 178 17.67 -16.32 -18.95
N GLY A 179 18.97 -16.68 -18.91
CA GLY A 179 19.50 -17.60 -17.93
C GLY A 179 19.51 -17.03 -16.49
N PRO A 180 19.53 -17.88 -15.43
CA PRO A 180 19.50 -17.43 -14.04
C PRO A 180 20.59 -16.43 -13.65
N ASP A 181 21.77 -16.54 -14.24
CA ASP A 181 22.93 -15.70 -13.94
C ASP A 181 23.03 -14.48 -14.88
N GLU A 182 22.25 -14.46 -15.96
CA GLU A 182 22.20 -13.38 -16.97
C GLU A 182 21.18 -12.28 -16.62
N LEU A 183 20.25 -12.55 -15.71
CA LEU A 183 19.30 -11.54 -15.22
C LEU A 183 20.07 -10.36 -14.61
N SER A 184 20.02 -9.19 -15.22
CA SER A 184 20.79 -8.01 -14.82
C SER A 184 19.89 -6.83 -14.44
N LEU A 185 20.43 -5.84 -13.73
CA LEU A 185 19.69 -4.63 -13.36
C LEU A 185 19.19 -3.86 -14.59
N THR A 186 19.98 -3.85 -15.66
CA THR A 186 19.62 -3.22 -16.93
C THR A 186 18.42 -3.88 -17.59
N LEU A 187 18.27 -5.20 -17.44
CA LEU A 187 17.12 -5.94 -17.97
C LEU A 187 15.85 -5.71 -17.15
N LEU A 188 15.94 -5.31 -15.89
CA LEU A 188 14.76 -5.07 -15.04
C LEU A 188 14.05 -3.74 -15.33
N ASP A 189 14.73 -2.77 -15.95
CA ASP A 189 14.23 -1.43 -16.34
C ASP A 189 13.36 -0.68 -15.30
N VAL A 190 13.73 -0.77 -14.01
CA VAL A 190 12.99 -0.16 -12.89
C VAL A 190 13.39 1.30 -12.59
N HIS A 191 13.97 2.03 -13.55
CA HIS A 191 14.48 3.39 -13.33
C HIS A 191 13.35 4.43 -13.23
N ALA A 192 13.21 5.13 -12.10
CA ALA A 192 12.28 6.26 -11.99
C ALA A 192 12.77 7.46 -12.85
N GLU A 193 11.97 7.90 -13.82
CA GLU A 193 12.20 9.16 -14.55
C GLU A 193 11.28 10.26 -14.02
N ARG A 194 11.67 11.53 -14.20
CA ARG A 194 10.97 12.72 -13.68
C ARG A 194 9.46 12.78 -14.05
N GLY A 195 9.03 12.17 -15.17
CA GLY A 195 7.62 12.13 -15.59
C GLY A 195 6.77 11.00 -15.01
N THR A 196 7.30 10.20 -14.08
CA THR A 196 6.60 9.04 -13.48
C THR A 196 5.74 9.45 -12.27
N PHE A 197 6.02 10.62 -11.68
CA PHE A 197 5.40 11.09 -10.44
C PHE A 197 3.93 11.55 -10.61
N GLU A 198 3.55 11.98 -11.83
CA GLU A 198 2.23 12.57 -12.09
C GLU A 198 1.21 11.58 -12.68
N ARG A 199 1.67 10.42 -13.17
CA ARG A 199 0.84 9.50 -13.98
C ARG A 199 0.95 8.04 -13.53
N PHE A 200 -0.09 7.56 -12.85
CA PHE A 200 -0.16 6.21 -12.29
C PHE A 200 -0.18 5.10 -13.35
N ASP A 201 -0.71 5.37 -14.55
CA ASP A 201 -0.62 4.53 -15.75
C ASP A 201 0.84 4.33 -16.20
N LYS A 202 1.64 5.41 -16.21
CA LYS A 202 3.09 5.36 -16.50
C LYS A 202 3.88 4.69 -15.39
N PHE A 203 3.51 4.91 -14.13
CA PHE A 203 4.06 4.19 -12.98
C PHE A 203 3.85 2.67 -13.12
N ASN A 204 2.63 2.24 -13.51
CA ASN A 204 2.32 0.83 -13.72
C ASN A 204 3.11 0.19 -14.87
N LEU A 205 3.34 0.92 -15.96
CA LEU A 205 4.15 0.44 -17.08
C LEU A 205 5.64 0.34 -16.70
N LYS A 206 6.11 1.13 -15.73
CA LYS A 206 7.52 1.22 -15.32
C LYS A 206 7.93 0.23 -14.22
N TYR A 207 7.00 -0.19 -13.36
CA TYR A 207 7.22 -1.29 -12.42
C TYR A 207 6.81 -2.66 -12.99
N ASN A 208 6.80 -2.78 -14.32
CA ASN A 208 6.91 -4.07 -14.99
C ASN A 208 8.40 -4.46 -15.03
N PRO A 209 8.89 -5.34 -14.15
CA PRO A 209 10.19 -5.97 -14.36
C PRO A 209 10.29 -6.50 -15.79
N ILE A 210 11.30 -6.04 -16.53
CA ILE A 210 11.61 -6.45 -17.92
C ILE A 210 10.63 -5.90 -18.97
N GLY A 211 9.74 -4.97 -18.62
CA GLY A 211 8.70 -4.48 -19.54
C GLY A 211 7.60 -5.50 -19.83
N ILE A 212 7.66 -6.67 -19.18
CA ILE A 212 6.72 -7.78 -19.35
C ILE A 212 5.81 -7.84 -18.13
N SER A 213 4.50 -7.79 -18.37
CA SER A 213 3.48 -7.79 -17.31
C SER A 213 3.47 -9.05 -16.45
N GLU A 214 4.01 -10.16 -16.97
CA GLU A 214 4.04 -11.46 -16.29
C GLU A 214 4.91 -11.42 -15.02
N PHE A 215 6.13 -10.87 -15.09
CA PHE A 215 7.01 -10.82 -13.92
C PHE A 215 6.46 -9.91 -12.81
N ARG A 216 5.80 -8.82 -13.20
CA ARG A 216 5.08 -7.96 -12.25
C ARG A 216 3.95 -8.71 -11.56
N ASN A 217 3.17 -9.45 -12.33
CA ASN A 217 2.07 -10.26 -11.84
C ASN A 217 2.55 -11.33 -10.85
N ILE A 218 3.69 -11.97 -11.15
CA ILE A 218 4.28 -13.04 -10.34
C ILE A 218 4.89 -12.50 -9.03
N PHE A 219 5.71 -11.44 -9.10
CA PHE A 219 6.54 -11.00 -7.96
C PHE A 219 6.00 -9.79 -7.20
N LEU A 220 5.21 -8.93 -7.83
CA LEU A 220 4.85 -7.60 -7.30
C LEU A 220 3.33 -7.36 -7.19
N LYS A 221 2.51 -8.39 -7.42
CA LYS A 221 1.05 -8.30 -7.32
C LYS A 221 0.52 -9.27 -6.26
N VAL A 222 -0.46 -8.79 -5.49
CA VAL A 222 -1.16 -9.57 -4.46
C VAL A 222 -2.14 -10.57 -5.09
N ASP A 223 -2.94 -10.09 -6.04
CA ASP A 223 -3.92 -10.89 -6.78
C ASP A 223 -3.27 -11.63 -7.95
N ASN A 224 -2.68 -12.79 -7.67
CA ASN A 224 -2.10 -13.69 -8.66
C ASN A 224 -2.41 -15.17 -8.32
N TYR A 225 -2.01 -16.11 -9.19
CA TYR A 225 -2.27 -17.55 -8.99
C TYR A 225 -1.70 -18.09 -7.65
N MET A 226 -0.56 -17.56 -7.20
CA MET A 226 0.08 -17.91 -5.93
C MET A 226 -0.44 -17.09 -4.74
N LYS A 227 -1.52 -16.32 -4.91
CA LYS A 227 -2.10 -15.45 -3.87
C LYS A 227 -1.07 -14.54 -3.21
N GLY A 228 -0.17 -13.97 -4.00
CA GLY A 228 0.81 -12.98 -3.55
C GLY A 228 1.94 -13.55 -2.68
N ARG A 229 2.20 -14.87 -2.68
CA ARG A 229 3.24 -15.51 -1.86
C ARG A 229 4.62 -14.84 -1.97
N TYR A 230 5.11 -14.68 -3.20
CA TYR A 230 6.43 -14.08 -3.41
C TYR A 230 6.49 -12.61 -3.01
N PHE A 231 5.41 -11.88 -3.22
CA PHE A 231 5.35 -10.49 -2.81
C PHE A 231 5.36 -10.37 -1.28
N ALA A 232 4.62 -11.23 -0.58
CA ALA A 232 4.62 -11.28 0.88
C ALA A 232 6.00 -11.62 1.45
N GLU A 233 6.67 -12.65 0.91
CA GLU A 233 8.02 -13.03 1.35
C GLU A 233 9.03 -11.89 1.14
N LEU A 234 8.94 -11.18 0.01
CA LEU A 234 9.77 -10.01 -0.25
C LEU A 234 9.47 -8.85 0.72
N THR A 235 8.20 -8.61 1.02
CA THR A 235 7.78 -7.61 2.01
C THR A 235 8.29 -7.93 3.41
N GLN A 236 8.30 -9.20 3.80
CA GLN A 236 8.88 -9.62 5.08
C GLN A 236 10.38 -9.35 5.15
N GLU A 237 11.13 -9.56 4.05
CA GLU A 237 12.55 -9.20 3.99
C GLU A 237 12.75 -7.68 4.16
N VAL A 238 11.91 -6.86 3.52
CA VAL A 238 11.95 -5.39 3.68
C VAL A 238 11.61 -4.97 5.12
N PHE A 239 10.66 -5.64 5.77
CA PHE A 239 10.29 -5.34 7.16
C PHE A 239 11.44 -5.67 8.12
N ALA A 240 12.12 -6.79 7.91
CA ALA A 240 13.30 -7.15 8.69
C ALA A 240 14.42 -6.09 8.56
N ASP A 241 14.64 -5.56 7.36
CA ASP A 241 15.62 -4.49 7.13
C ASP A 241 15.21 -3.16 7.81
N LEU A 242 13.91 -2.85 7.82
CA LEU A 242 13.38 -1.65 8.49
C LEU A 242 13.46 -1.73 10.02
N GLU A 243 13.15 -2.89 10.58
CA GLU A 243 13.28 -3.16 12.02
C GLU A 243 14.73 -3.09 12.48
N TRP A 244 15.66 -3.61 11.66
CA TRP A 244 17.09 -3.41 11.87
C TRP A 244 17.46 -1.91 11.86
N GLY A 245 16.83 -1.13 10.98
CA GLY A 245 17.04 0.30 10.82
C GLY A 245 16.57 1.19 11.98
N LYS A 246 15.82 0.68 12.96
CA LYS A 246 15.26 1.30 14.21
C LYS A 246 14.59 2.69 14.13
N TYR A 247 15.18 3.64 13.43
CA TYR A 247 14.78 5.03 13.33
C TYR A 247 13.97 5.33 12.07
N THR A 248 14.03 4.47 11.06
CA THR A 248 13.24 4.63 9.83
C THR A 248 11.88 3.98 9.99
N LYS A 249 10.83 4.71 9.61
CA LYS A 249 9.45 4.23 9.49
C LYS A 249 8.90 4.58 8.12
N ILE A 250 7.90 3.84 7.64
CA ILE A 250 7.32 4.05 6.33
C ILE A 250 5.78 3.97 6.36
N GLU A 251 5.14 4.80 5.54
CA GLU A 251 3.71 4.73 5.23
C GLU A 251 3.53 4.17 3.81
N SER A 252 3.40 2.86 3.76
CA SER A 252 3.40 2.08 2.52
C SER A 252 2.03 2.06 1.86
N ARG A 253 1.96 2.47 0.59
CA ARG A 253 0.70 2.54 -0.14
C ARG A 253 0.36 1.25 -0.87
N LEU A 254 -0.85 0.73 -0.61
CA LEU A 254 -1.44 -0.42 -1.29
C LEU A 254 -2.59 0.03 -2.18
N SER A 255 -2.62 -0.47 -3.41
CA SER A 255 -3.66 -0.09 -4.39
C SER A 255 -4.91 -0.93 -4.27
N ILE A 256 -6.05 -0.25 -4.19
CA ILE A 256 -7.38 -0.83 -4.48
C ILE A 256 -7.93 -0.11 -5.71
N TYR A 257 -8.36 -0.88 -6.69
CA TYR A 257 -8.79 -0.39 -7.99
C TYR A 257 -10.30 -0.19 -8.07
N GLY A 258 -11.09 -0.86 -7.23
CA GLY A 258 -12.55 -0.75 -7.21
C GLY A 258 -13.22 -1.41 -8.41
N THR A 259 -12.56 -2.38 -9.06
CA THR A 259 -13.13 -3.15 -10.16
C THR A 259 -14.03 -4.28 -9.66
N LYS A 260 -13.70 -4.85 -8.49
CA LYS A 260 -14.48 -5.88 -7.80
C LYS A 260 -14.63 -5.52 -6.31
N ALA A 261 -15.73 -5.95 -5.70
CA ALA A 261 -15.97 -5.75 -4.27
C ALA A 261 -15.02 -6.60 -3.39
N ASP A 262 -14.60 -7.77 -3.88
CA ASP A 262 -13.74 -8.70 -3.15
C ASP A 262 -12.27 -8.22 -3.00
N GLU A 263 -11.90 -7.10 -3.62
CA GLU A 263 -10.51 -6.59 -3.57
C GLU A 263 -10.03 -6.35 -2.13
N TRP A 264 -10.89 -5.83 -1.26
CA TRP A 264 -10.59 -5.64 0.16
C TRP A 264 -10.27 -6.96 0.86
N ARG A 265 -11.12 -7.97 0.66
CA ARG A 265 -10.94 -9.29 1.25
C ARG A 265 -9.66 -9.96 0.78
N VAL A 266 -9.36 -9.89 -0.52
CA VAL A 266 -8.11 -10.46 -1.08
C VAL A 266 -6.88 -9.78 -0.46
N LEU A 267 -6.92 -8.46 -0.29
CA LEU A 267 -5.82 -7.70 0.30
C LEU A 267 -5.65 -8.00 1.79
N ALA A 268 -6.77 -8.03 2.52
CA ALA A 268 -6.83 -8.37 3.94
C ALA A 268 -6.32 -9.79 4.23
N ASP A 269 -6.83 -10.77 3.49
CA ASP A 269 -6.38 -12.17 3.57
C ASP A 269 -4.88 -12.27 3.28
N TRP A 270 -4.35 -11.49 2.36
CA TRP A 270 -2.90 -11.47 2.09
C TRP A 270 -2.10 -10.92 3.28
N ILE A 271 -2.52 -9.80 3.89
CA ILE A 271 -1.84 -9.22 5.05
C ILE A 271 -1.89 -10.19 6.24
N CYS A 272 -3.06 -10.75 6.54
CA CYS A 272 -3.27 -11.65 7.68
C CYS A 272 -2.56 -13.00 7.51
N ASN A 273 -2.71 -13.66 6.36
CA ASN A 273 -2.15 -14.99 6.14
C ASN A 273 -0.63 -15.00 6.17
N TYR A 274 0.01 -13.93 5.71
CA TYR A 274 1.47 -13.78 5.71
C TYR A 274 2.00 -12.96 6.90
N ASN A 275 1.15 -12.57 7.84
CA ASN A 275 1.51 -11.78 9.03
C ASN A 275 2.35 -10.53 8.68
N LEU A 276 1.87 -9.73 7.72
CA LEU A 276 2.56 -8.53 7.22
C LEU A 276 2.28 -7.32 8.11
N GLN A 277 2.73 -7.42 9.37
CA GLN A 277 2.60 -6.37 10.39
C GLN A 277 3.98 -6.05 10.97
N SER A 278 4.27 -4.76 11.16
CA SER A 278 5.49 -4.26 11.79
C SER A 278 5.22 -2.90 12.43
N ASP A 279 5.87 -2.59 13.56
CA ASP A 279 5.75 -1.30 14.25
C ASP A 279 6.31 -0.11 13.44
N HIS A 280 7.11 -0.43 12.43
CA HIS A 280 7.75 0.53 11.53
C HIS A 280 6.89 0.89 10.31
N VAL A 281 5.82 0.14 10.06
CA VAL A 281 5.07 0.22 8.81
C VAL A 281 3.60 0.48 9.08
N ARG A 282 3.05 1.50 8.40
CA ARG A 282 1.60 1.71 8.31
C ARG A 282 1.16 1.61 6.87
N TRP A 283 -0.01 1.03 6.66
CA TRP A 283 -0.60 0.87 5.34
C TRP A 283 -1.50 2.04 5.02
N VAL A 284 -1.36 2.59 3.82
CA VAL A 284 -2.25 3.62 3.27
C VAL A 284 -2.90 3.05 2.02
N ILE A 285 -4.22 3.11 1.94
CA ILE A 285 -4.92 2.64 0.74
C ILE A 285 -4.93 3.76 -0.28
N GLN A 286 -4.38 3.48 -1.46
CA GLN A 286 -4.40 4.37 -2.61
C GLN A 286 -5.40 3.88 -3.64
N ILE A 287 -6.20 4.80 -4.18
CA ILE A 287 -7.21 4.51 -5.20
C ILE A 287 -6.78 5.17 -6.52
N PRO A 288 -6.30 4.40 -7.50
CA PRO A 288 -5.94 4.93 -8.80
C PRO A 288 -7.15 5.49 -9.56
N ARG A 289 -7.04 6.72 -10.07
CA ARG A 289 -8.10 7.41 -10.84
C ARG A 289 -8.19 6.93 -12.30
N LEU A 290 -8.37 5.61 -12.50
CA LEU A 290 -8.34 4.95 -13.80
C LEU A 290 -9.73 4.55 -14.33
N TYR A 291 -10.81 5.14 -13.80
CA TYR A 291 -12.19 4.82 -14.20
C TYR A 291 -12.43 4.81 -15.71
N HIS A 292 -11.89 5.80 -16.44
CA HIS A 292 -12.06 5.90 -17.89
C HIS A 292 -11.52 4.67 -18.65
N ILE A 293 -10.45 4.03 -18.17
CA ILE A 293 -9.89 2.79 -18.73
C ILE A 293 -10.77 1.59 -18.39
N TYR A 294 -11.30 1.53 -17.17
CA TYR A 294 -12.17 0.42 -16.76
C TYR A 294 -13.50 0.45 -17.51
N ARG A 295 -14.03 1.65 -17.76
CA ARG A 295 -15.24 1.84 -18.56
C ARG A 295 -15.02 1.48 -20.03
N SER A 296 -13.90 1.87 -20.63
CA SER A 296 -13.61 1.53 -22.03
C SER A 296 -13.40 0.03 -22.24
N ARG A 297 -12.91 -0.68 -21.22
CA ARG A 297 -12.78 -2.15 -21.21
C ARG A 297 -14.06 -2.90 -20.82
N GLY A 298 -15.15 -2.20 -20.51
CA GLY A 298 -16.41 -2.81 -20.10
C GLY A 298 -16.38 -3.49 -18.73
N LEU A 299 -15.36 -3.23 -17.90
CA LEU A 299 -15.25 -3.79 -16.55
C LEU A 299 -16.22 -3.15 -15.55
N LEU A 300 -16.56 -1.88 -15.76
CA LEU A 300 -17.47 -1.09 -14.94
C LEU A 300 -18.51 -0.39 -15.81
N ARG A 301 -19.76 -0.34 -15.33
CA ARG A 301 -20.88 0.30 -16.05
C ARG A 301 -20.95 1.79 -15.73
N SER A 302 -20.81 2.13 -14.45
CA SER A 302 -20.89 3.50 -13.94
C SER A 302 -19.81 3.80 -12.90
N PHE A 303 -19.57 5.09 -12.63
CA PHE A 303 -18.64 5.51 -11.56
C PHE A 303 -19.20 5.17 -10.17
N GLY A 304 -20.54 5.15 -10.02
CA GLY A 304 -21.19 4.70 -8.80
C GLY A 304 -20.86 3.25 -8.45
N ASP A 305 -20.71 2.37 -9.45
CA ASP A 305 -20.29 0.97 -9.21
C ASP A 305 -18.87 0.89 -8.64
N MET A 306 -17.96 1.74 -9.14
CA MET A 306 -16.59 1.83 -8.60
C MET A 306 -16.60 2.27 -7.13
N LEU A 307 -17.38 3.31 -6.81
CA LEU A 307 -17.52 3.80 -5.43
C LEU A 307 -18.12 2.74 -4.51
N LYS A 308 -19.14 2.01 -4.97
CA LYS A 308 -19.73 0.90 -4.22
C LYS A 308 -18.70 -0.19 -3.96
N ASN A 309 -17.95 -0.63 -4.96
CA ASN A 309 -16.90 -1.64 -4.79
C ASN A 309 -15.81 -1.24 -3.79
N ILE A 310 -15.54 0.06 -3.66
CA ILE A 310 -14.52 0.59 -2.74
C ILE A 310 -15.08 0.75 -1.32
N PHE A 311 -16.22 1.41 -1.16
CA PHE A 311 -16.70 1.85 0.15
C PHE A 311 -17.70 0.89 0.79
N LEU A 312 -18.52 0.18 0.01
CA LEU A 312 -19.54 -0.72 0.56
C LEU A 312 -18.93 -1.84 1.42
N PRO A 313 -17.84 -2.53 1.01
CA PRO A 313 -17.24 -3.57 1.85
C PRO A 313 -16.77 -3.05 3.21
N LEU A 314 -16.24 -1.83 3.26
CA LEU A 314 -15.80 -1.20 4.51
C LEU A 314 -16.98 -0.95 5.45
N PHE A 315 -18.08 -0.38 4.93
CA PHE A 315 -19.27 -0.15 5.75
C PHE A 315 -19.90 -1.46 6.24
N GLN A 316 -19.91 -2.51 5.42
CA GLN A 316 -20.42 -3.83 5.81
C GLN A 316 -19.62 -4.43 6.97
N VAL A 317 -18.29 -4.31 6.94
CA VAL A 317 -17.41 -4.79 8.01
C VAL A 317 -17.55 -3.94 9.28
N THR A 318 -17.77 -2.63 9.15
CA THR A 318 -18.03 -1.76 10.32
C THR A 318 -19.35 -2.10 11.01
N ILE A 319 -20.40 -2.45 10.25
CA ILE A 319 -21.71 -2.85 10.81
C ILE A 319 -21.62 -4.25 11.42
N ASP A 320 -21.11 -5.22 10.66
CA ASP A 320 -20.91 -6.58 11.14
C ASP A 320 -19.44 -7.00 10.97
N PRO A 321 -18.61 -6.81 12.01
CA PRO A 321 -17.21 -7.24 12.02
C PRO A 321 -17.03 -8.76 11.81
N SER A 322 -18.07 -9.56 12.04
CA SER A 322 -17.98 -11.02 11.84
C SER A 322 -18.13 -11.44 10.37
N SER A 323 -18.64 -10.55 9.52
CA SER A 323 -18.89 -10.81 8.09
C SER A 323 -17.60 -11.00 7.28
N SER A 324 -16.51 -10.31 7.65
CA SER A 324 -15.17 -10.49 7.09
C SER A 324 -14.11 -10.20 8.15
N PRO A 325 -13.76 -11.19 9.00
CA PRO A 325 -12.91 -10.97 10.18
C PRO A 325 -11.44 -10.67 9.86
N THR A 326 -11.04 -10.82 8.60
CA THR A 326 -9.68 -10.49 8.14
C THR A 326 -9.54 -9.03 7.70
N VAL A 327 -10.64 -8.38 7.29
CA VAL A 327 -10.70 -6.99 6.78
C VAL A 327 -10.76 -6.00 7.94
#